data_AF-A0A822FBX1-F1
#
_entry.id   AF-A0A822FBX1-F1
#
_cell.length_a   1.000
_cell.length_b   1.000
_cell.length_c   1.000
_cell.angle_alpha   90.00
_cell.angle_beta   90.00
_cell.angle_gamma   90.00
#
_symmetry.space_group_name_H-M   'P 1'
#
loop_
_entity.id
_entity.type
_entity.pdbx_description
1 polymer ?
#
loop_
_entity_poly.entity_id
_entity_poly.type
_entity_poly.pdbx_seq_one_letter_code
_entity_poly.pdbx_strand_id
1 'polypeptide(L)'
;LGQILLAAGHRVRLATHETFRKFVRRNGLEFFPLAGDPAELMSFMVKNSGIIPSISSIAAGDLTKSRDIITDILASTWRACTVEDDETGQSFTAEAIIANPPSYGHIHCAQKLRNSFTISRIL
;
A
#
# COMPACT_ATOMS: atom_id res chain seq x y z
N LEU A 1 -3.36 14.66 6.76
CA LEU A 1 -1.95 14.67 6.30
C LEU A 1 -1.84 14.95 4.81
N GLY A 2 -2.41 14.13 3.91
CA GLY A 2 -2.28 14.31 2.45
C GLY A 2 -2.64 15.72 1.95
N GLN A 3 -3.76 16.29 2.40
CA GLN A 3 -4.16 17.66 2.05
C GLN A 3 -3.19 18.74 2.55
N ILE A 4 -2.54 18.53 3.70
CA ILE A 4 -1.56 19.47 4.25
C ILE A 4 -0.31 19.45 3.37
N LEU A 5 0.15 18.26 2.96
CA LEU A 5 1.27 18.13 2.02
C LEU A 5 0.95 18.75 0.66
N LEU A 6 -0.29 18.56 0.18
CA LEU A 6 -0.76 19.20 -1.05
C LEU A 6 -0.75 20.73 -0.92
N ALA A 7 -1.26 21.28 0.18
CA ALA A 7 -1.25 22.72 0.45
C ALA A 7 0.17 23.30 0.59
N ALA A 8 1.13 22.49 1.04
CA ALA A 8 2.55 22.85 1.08
C ALA A 8 3.26 22.77 -0.29
N GLY A 9 2.54 22.43 -1.36
CA GLY A 9 3.07 22.38 -2.73
C GLY A 9 3.57 21.01 -3.18
N HIS A 10 3.39 19.96 -2.38
CA HIS A 10 3.77 18.60 -2.78
C HIS A 10 2.71 17.95 -3.67
N ARG A 11 3.14 17.15 -4.65
CA ARG A 11 2.27 16.23 -5.38
C ARG A 11 2.04 14.98 -4.53
N VAL A 12 0.78 14.64 -4.26
CA VAL A 12 0.43 13.58 -3.30
C VAL A 12 -0.48 12.56 -3.97
N ARG A 13 -0.05 11.29 -3.90
CA ARG A 13 -0.85 10.12 -4.26
C ARG A 13 -1.15 9.28 -3.03
N LEU A 14 -2.41 8.90 -2.87
CA LEU A 14 -2.86 7.99 -1.82
C LEU A 14 -3.20 6.64 -2.43
N ALA A 15 -2.42 5.63 -2.06
CA ALA A 15 -2.64 4.25 -2.46
C ALA A 15 -3.50 3.53 -1.39
N THR A 16 -4.68 3.06 -1.78
CA THR A 16 -5.61 2.34 -0.88
C THR A 16 -6.64 1.56 -1.70
N HIS A 17 -7.63 0.96 -1.06
CA HIS A 17 -8.66 0.18 -1.73
C HIS A 17 -9.55 1.03 -2.64
N GLU A 18 -9.98 0.43 -3.76
CA GLU A 18 -10.78 1.07 -4.82
C GLU A 18 -12.04 1.77 -4.29
N THR A 19 -12.67 1.26 -3.25
CA THR A 19 -13.85 1.85 -2.60
C THR A 19 -13.63 3.30 -2.15
N PHE A 20 -12.38 3.69 -1.85
CA PHE A 20 -12.05 5.04 -1.42
C PHE A 20 -11.71 6.00 -2.57
N ARG A 21 -11.60 5.54 -3.83
CA ARG A 21 -11.17 6.37 -4.98
C ARG A 21 -11.88 7.71 -5.04
N LYS A 22 -13.22 7.71 -5.03
CA LYS A 22 -14.03 8.93 -5.11
C LYS A 22 -13.76 9.88 -3.95
N PHE A 23 -13.57 9.34 -2.75
CA PHE A 23 -13.25 10.14 -1.56
C PHE A 23 -11.88 10.79 -1.69
N VAL A 24 -10.86 10.04 -2.10
CA VAL A 24 -9.49 10.55 -2.30
C VAL A 24 -9.45 11.67 -3.34
N ARG A 25 -10.02 11.41 -4.52
CA ARG A 25 -10.05 12.37 -5.64
C ARG A 25 -10.82 13.65 -5.29
N ARG A 26 -11.96 13.53 -4.60
CA ARG A 26 -12.75 14.69 -4.13
C ARG A 26 -11.95 15.62 -3.21
N ASN A 27 -10.96 15.07 -2.50
CA ASN A 27 -10.08 15.83 -1.62
C ASN A 27 -8.80 16.34 -2.34
N GLY A 28 -8.74 16.26 -3.67
CA GLY A 28 -7.67 16.82 -4.50
C GLY A 28 -6.39 15.99 -4.56
N LEU A 29 -6.43 14.74 -4.10
CA LEU A 29 -5.26 13.84 -4.09
C LEU A 29 -5.30 12.90 -5.29
N GLU A 30 -4.13 12.50 -5.79
CA GLU A 30 -4.05 11.38 -6.71
C GLU A 30 -4.40 10.07 -6.03
N PHE A 31 -4.94 9.13 -6.80
CA PHE A 31 -5.36 7.83 -6.29
C PHE A 31 -4.64 6.70 -7.02
N PHE A 32 -4.34 5.62 -6.29
CA PHE A 32 -3.94 4.37 -6.91
C PHE A 32 -4.55 3.18 -6.15
N PRO A 33 -5.16 2.21 -6.85
CA PRO A 33 -5.75 1.05 -6.19
C PRO A 33 -4.65 0.08 -5.72
N LEU A 34 -4.62 -0.16 -4.41
CA LEU A 34 -3.86 -1.29 -3.85
C LEU A 34 -4.66 -2.59 -4.00
N ALA A 35 -3.95 -3.67 -4.26
CA ALA A 35 -4.52 -5.01 -4.27
C ALA A 35 -4.68 -5.56 -2.85
N GLY A 36 -5.50 -6.60 -2.72
CA GLY A 36 -5.93 -7.18 -1.45
C GLY A 36 -7.34 -6.72 -1.09
N ASP A 37 -8.18 -7.66 -0.67
CA ASP A 37 -9.48 -7.34 -0.09
C ASP A 37 -9.27 -6.92 1.38
N PRO A 38 -9.77 -5.76 1.83
CA PRO A 38 -9.65 -5.34 3.22
C PRO A 38 -10.15 -6.39 4.21
N ALA A 39 -11.24 -7.11 3.89
CA ALA A 39 -11.81 -8.16 4.74
C ALA A 39 -10.90 -9.40 4.80
N GLU A 40 -10.27 -9.77 3.69
CA GLU A 40 -9.29 -10.86 3.67
C GLU A 40 -8.02 -10.47 4.44
N LEU A 41 -7.56 -9.22 4.29
CA LEU A 41 -6.42 -8.70 5.05
C LEU A 41 -6.71 -8.65 6.54
N MET A 42 -7.89 -8.17 6.93
CA MET A 42 -8.31 -8.12 8.33
C MET A 42 -8.48 -9.52 8.91
N SER A 43 -9.08 -10.46 8.16
CA SER A 43 -9.17 -11.87 8.56
C SER A 43 -7.78 -12.50 8.74
N PHE A 44 -6.85 -12.24 7.82
CA PHE A 44 -5.47 -12.70 7.91
C PHE A 44 -4.73 -12.10 9.12
N MET A 45 -4.84 -10.79 9.35
CA MET A 45 -4.19 -10.10 10.46
C MET A 45 -4.78 -10.50 11.83
N VAL A 46 -6.09 -10.76 11.91
CA VAL A 46 -6.74 -11.26 13.14
C VAL A 46 -6.35 -12.71 13.42
N LYS A 47 -6.26 -13.56 12.39
CA LYS A 47 -5.87 -14.97 12.53
C LYS A 47 -4.38 -15.16 12.84
N ASN A 48 -3.53 -14.23 12.41
CA ASN A 48 -2.10 -14.25 12.66
C ASN A 48 -1.73 -13.09 13.57
N SER A 49 -2.21 -13.13 14.83
CA SER A 49 -1.92 -12.14 15.87
C SER A 49 -0.44 -12.21 16.30
N GLY A 50 0.44 -11.74 15.42
CA GLY A 50 1.89 -11.78 15.57
C GLY A 50 2.59 -11.74 14.22
N ILE A 51 3.73 -11.04 14.17
CA ILE A 51 4.60 -10.83 12.99
C ILE A 51 5.09 -12.17 12.36
N ILE A 52 4.84 -13.31 13.01
CA ILE A 52 5.30 -14.63 12.61
C ILE A 52 4.09 -15.56 12.49
N PRO A 53 3.79 -16.11 11.30
CA PRO A 53 2.70 -17.07 11.13
C PRO A 53 2.96 -18.33 11.97
N SER A 54 1.93 -18.80 12.69
CA SER A 54 2.01 -20.01 13.51
C SER A 54 2.20 -21.26 12.66
N ILE A 55 2.96 -22.26 13.15
CA ILE A 55 3.20 -23.53 12.43
C ILE A 55 1.90 -24.26 12.09
N SER A 56 0.83 -24.06 12.85
CA SER A 56 -0.52 -24.58 12.57
C SER A 56 -1.15 -24.02 11.28
N SER A 57 -0.82 -22.79 10.88
CA SER A 57 -1.32 -22.17 9.63
C SER A 57 -0.64 -22.72 8.37
N ILE A 58 0.50 -23.40 8.52
CA ILE A 58 1.30 -23.97 7.41
C ILE A 58 0.63 -25.24 6.85
N ALA A 59 -0.05 -26.03 7.70
CA ALA A 59 -0.63 -27.32 7.32
C ALA A 59 -1.98 -27.22 6.59
N ALA A 60 -2.68 -26.08 6.64
CA ALA A 60 -4.07 -25.94 6.19
C ALA A 60 -4.27 -25.38 4.77
N GLY A 61 -3.20 -25.16 3.99
CA GLY A 61 -3.29 -24.49 2.68
C GLY A 61 -3.50 -22.97 2.74
N ASP A 62 -3.66 -22.42 3.95
CA ASP A 62 -3.73 -20.99 4.23
C ASP A 62 -2.43 -20.27 3.86
N LEU A 63 -1.28 -20.95 3.91
CA LEU A 63 0.01 -20.34 3.56
C LEU A 63 0.10 -19.92 2.09
N THR A 64 -0.42 -20.72 1.16
CA THR A 64 -0.40 -20.39 -0.28
C THR A 64 -1.29 -19.19 -0.56
N LYS A 65 -2.53 -19.19 -0.04
CA LYS A 65 -3.44 -18.04 -0.16
C LYS A 65 -2.86 -16.77 0.46
N SER A 66 -2.22 -16.90 1.63
CA SER A 66 -1.56 -15.77 2.29
C SER A 66 -0.38 -15.23 1.48
N ARG A 67 0.37 -16.11 0.82
CA ARG A 67 1.46 -15.72 -0.09
C ARG A 67 0.94 -15.00 -1.33
N ASP A 68 -0.16 -15.46 -1.92
CA ASP A 68 -0.76 -14.83 -3.08
C ASP A 68 -1.24 -13.41 -2.73
N ILE A 69 -1.97 -13.26 -1.62
CA ILE A 69 -2.41 -11.95 -1.09
C ILE A 69 -1.21 -11.02 -0.86
N ILE A 70 -0.16 -11.49 -0.17
CA ILE A 70 1.04 -10.68 0.07
C ILE A 70 1.73 -10.32 -1.25
N THR A 71 1.81 -11.23 -2.21
CA THR A 71 2.42 -10.99 -3.52
C THR A 71 1.68 -9.88 -4.26
N ASP A 72 0.36 -9.92 -4.25
CA ASP A 72 -0.48 -8.89 -4.88
C ASP A 72 -0.33 -7.53 -4.19
N ILE A 73 -0.26 -7.49 -2.85
CA ILE A 73 0.03 -6.25 -2.11
C ILE A 73 1.40 -5.71 -2.49
N LEU A 74 2.45 -6.53 -2.52
CA LEU A 74 3.79 -6.10 -2.87
C LEU A 74 3.86 -5.56 -4.30
N ALA A 75 3.25 -6.28 -5.25
CA ALA A 75 3.19 -5.88 -6.65
C ALA A 75 2.41 -4.57 -6.85
N SER A 76 1.24 -4.44 -6.22
CA SER A 76 0.42 -3.22 -6.30
C SER A 76 1.08 -2.03 -5.59
N THR A 77 1.79 -2.26 -4.47
CA THR A 77 2.55 -1.21 -3.77
C THR A 77 3.68 -0.68 -4.64
N TRP A 78 4.41 -1.55 -5.34
CA TRP A 78 5.44 -1.13 -6.29
C TRP A 78 4.85 -0.29 -7.43
N ARG A 79 3.74 -0.75 -8.01
CA ARG A 79 3.05 -0.02 -9.08
C ARG A 79 2.51 1.33 -8.60
N ALA A 80 1.98 1.42 -7.38
CA ALA A 80 1.51 2.68 -6.81
C ALA A 80 2.61 3.75 -6.76
N CYS A 81 3.86 3.32 -6.59
CA CYS A 81 5.01 4.20 -6.51
C CYS A 81 5.59 4.63 -7.87
N THR A 82 5.21 3.97 -8.98
CA THR A 82 5.97 4.06 -10.25
C THR A 82 5.14 4.12 -11.52
N VAL A 83 3.90 3.66 -11.48
CA VAL A 83 3.00 3.67 -12.64
C VAL A 83 2.32 5.03 -12.73
N GLU A 84 2.03 5.47 -13.95
CA GLU A 84 1.24 6.66 -14.22
C GLU A 84 -0.14 6.62 -13.53
N ASP A 85 -0.71 7.81 -13.34
CA ASP A 85 -2.09 7.93 -12.88
C ASP A 85 -3.05 7.38 -13.93
N ASP A 86 -3.96 6.48 -13.53
CA ASP A 86 -4.83 5.74 -14.44
C ASP A 86 -5.94 6.58 -15.09
N GLU A 87 -6.27 7.74 -14.51
CA GLU A 87 -7.28 8.66 -15.03
C GLU A 87 -6.66 9.78 -15.87
N THR A 88 -5.48 10.26 -15.49
CA THR A 88 -4.84 11.43 -16.12
C THR A 88 -3.67 11.09 -17.05
N GLY A 89 -3.15 9.86 -16.98
CA GLY A 89 -1.97 9.43 -17.74
C GLY A 89 -0.67 10.14 -17.31
N GLN A 90 -0.68 10.86 -16.19
CA GLN A 90 0.51 11.57 -15.72
C GLN A 90 1.48 10.58 -15.07
N SER A 91 2.72 10.55 -15.58
CA SER A 91 3.83 9.81 -14.98
C SER A 91 3.96 10.12 -13.49
N PHE A 92 4.27 9.12 -12.68
CA PHE A 92 4.43 9.29 -11.24
C PHE A 92 5.57 8.43 -10.73
N THR A 93 6.47 9.05 -9.96
CA THR A 93 7.54 8.36 -9.25
C THR A 93 7.59 8.91 -7.83
N ALA A 94 7.41 8.04 -6.84
CA ALA A 94 7.40 8.47 -5.44
C ALA A 94 8.80 8.92 -4.97
N GLU A 95 8.91 10.15 -4.49
CA GLU A 95 10.15 10.68 -3.86
C GLU A 95 10.16 10.50 -2.33
N ALA A 96 9.00 10.23 -1.74
CA ALA A 96 8.87 9.87 -0.33
C ALA A 96 7.68 8.93 -0.17
N ILE A 97 7.80 7.98 0.77
CA ILE A 97 6.74 7.01 1.06
C ILE A 97 6.36 7.14 2.54
N ILE A 98 5.10 7.47 2.81
CA ILE A 98 4.52 7.47 4.16
C ILE A 98 3.55 6.30 4.22
N ALA A 99 3.82 5.33 5.08
CA ALA A 99 3.07 4.08 5.11
C ALA A 99 2.83 3.58 6.53
N ASN A 100 1.77 2.80 6.68
CA ASN A 100 1.53 2.01 7.88
C ASN A 100 2.26 0.65 7.76
N PRO A 101 2.72 0.03 8.86
CA PRO A 101 3.38 -1.28 8.81
C PRO A 101 2.59 -2.37 8.05
N PRO A 102 1.24 -2.47 8.17
CA PRO A 102 0.45 -3.48 7.47
C PRO A 102 0.44 -3.40 5.93
N SER A 103 1.03 -2.35 5.34
CA SER A 103 1.16 -2.27 3.88
C SER A 103 2.29 -3.14 3.32
N TYR A 104 3.20 -3.66 4.17
CA TYR A 104 4.32 -4.59 3.89
C TYR A 104 5.35 -4.20 2.79
N GLY A 105 4.95 -3.63 1.66
CA GLY A 105 5.83 -3.37 0.51
C GLY A 105 6.60 -2.05 0.53
N HIS A 106 6.21 -1.11 1.39
CA HIS A 106 6.74 0.26 1.40
C HIS A 106 8.27 0.33 1.59
N ILE A 107 8.83 -0.49 2.50
CA ILE A 107 10.28 -0.53 2.77
C ILE A 107 11.04 -1.01 1.53
N HIS A 108 10.55 -2.05 0.87
CA HIS A 108 11.17 -2.62 -0.33
C HIS A 108 11.09 -1.67 -1.53
N CYS A 109 9.97 -0.97 -1.68
CA CYS A 109 9.80 0.04 -2.72
C CYS A 109 10.81 1.18 -2.53
N ALA A 110 10.95 1.70 -1.31
CA ALA A 110 11.92 2.76 -1.02
C ALA A 110 13.37 2.31 -1.26
N GLN A 111 13.73 1.10 -0.83
CA GLN A 111 15.05 0.50 -1.11
C GLN A 111 15.33 0.45 -2.62
N LYS A 112 14.34 0.05 -3.43
CA LYS A 112 14.48 -0.06 -4.88
C LYS A 112 14.54 1.29 -5.58
N LEU A 113 13.79 2.28 -5.09
CA LEU A 113 13.74 3.62 -5.67
C LEU A 113 14.99 4.46 -5.39
N ARG A 114 15.86 4.03 -4.45
CA ARG A 114 17.17 4.59 -4.07
C ARG A 114 17.18 6.05 -3.58
N ASN A 115 16.24 6.87 -4.02
CA ASN A 115 16.10 8.29 -3.68
C ASN A 115 14.92 8.57 -2.75
N SER A 116 14.12 7.56 -2.40
CA SER A 116 12.90 7.75 -1.59
C SER A 116 13.14 7.47 -0.12
N PHE A 117 12.75 8.41 0.76
CA PHE A 117 12.74 8.21 2.21
C PHE A 117 11.41 7.59 2.67
N THR A 118 11.47 6.64 3.61
CA THR A 118 10.28 6.00 4.19
C THR A 118 10.01 6.55 5.59
N ILE A 119 8.77 7.00 5.83
CA ILE A 119 8.27 7.29 7.17
C ILE A 119 7.20 6.26 7.50
N SER A 120 7.54 5.26 8.31
CA SER A 120 6.59 4.27 8.82
C SER A 120 5.97 4.79 10.12
N ARG A 121 4.66 5.04 10.14
CA ARG A 121 3.94 5.45 11.36
C ARG A 121 3.06 4.30 11.84
N ILE A 122 3.26 3.87 13.09
CA ILE A 122 2.33 3.00 13.80
C ILE A 122 1.19 3.90 14.28
N LEU A 123 0.01 3.77 13.67
CA LEU A 123 -1.25 4.26 14.23
C LEU A 123 -2.04 3.05 14.71
#